data_AF-A0A2V6G7L8-F1
#
_entry.id   AF-A0A2V6G7L8-F1
#
_cell.length_a   1.000
_cell.length_b   1.000
_cell.length_c   1.000
_cell.angle_alpha   90.00
_cell.angle_beta   90.00
_cell.angle_gamma   90.00
#
_symmetry.space_group_name_H-M   'P 1'
#
loop_
_entity.id
_entity.type
_entity.pdbx_description
1 polymer ?
#
loop_
_entity_poly.entity_id
_entity_poly.type
_entity_poly.pdbx_seq_one_letter_code
_entity_poly.pdbx_strand_id
1 'polypeptide(L)' 'FRAKKKLDHFLEAALPGTYLPLYTMVTFTRIPYAKAARRARLQDFIVYAGLIVAAVMLIAGVLVVLQNSVDR' A
#
# COMPACT_ATOMS: atom_id res chain seq x y z
N PHE A 1 0.20 4.64 -14.77
CA PHE A 1 1.59 5.03 -14.45
C PHE A 1 1.72 6.07 -13.34
N ARG A 2 1.03 7.23 -13.38
CA ARG A 2 1.22 8.31 -12.37
C ARG A 2 0.71 8.00 -10.96
N ALA A 3 -0.40 7.26 -10.85
CA ALA A 3 -0.99 6.91 -9.54
C ALA A 3 -0.08 6.01 -8.70
N LYS A 4 0.53 4.98 -9.31
CA LYS A 4 1.51 4.10 -8.63
C LYS A 4 2.69 4.91 -8.10
N LYS A 5 3.25 5.80 -8.92
CA LYS A 5 4.39 6.64 -8.51
C LYS A 5 4.05 7.58 -7.35
N LYS A 6 2.84 8.14 -7.31
CA LYS A 6 2.40 8.98 -6.19
C LYS A 6 2.17 8.16 -4.92
N LEU A 7 1.65 6.94 -5.06
CA LEU A 7 1.51 5.99 -3.97
C LEU A 7 2.87 5.57 -3.41
N ASP A 8 3.85 5.28 -4.27
CA ASP A 8 5.20 4.91 -3.85
C ASP A 8 5.86 6.01 -3.01
N HIS A 9 5.77 7.28 -3.46
CA HIS A 9 6.29 8.42 -2.69
C HIS A 9 5.51 8.66 -1.39
N PHE A 10 4.19 8.46 -1.40
CA PHE A 10 3.39 8.58 -0.18
C PHE A 10 3.76 7.50 0.84
N LEU A 11 3.96 6.26 0.39
CA LEU A 11 4.37 5.14 1.24
C LEU A 11 5.80 5.29 1.74
N GLU A 12 6.72 5.81 0.93
CA GLU A 12 8.08 6.16 1.36
C GLU A 12 8.06 7.26 2.43
N ALA A 13 7.21 8.27 2.28
CA ALA A 13 7.04 9.34 3.27
C ALA A 13 6.34 8.86 4.55
N ALA A 14 5.35 7.97 4.43
CA ALA A 14 4.59 7.45 5.57
C ALA A 14 5.33 6.36 6.35
N LEU A 15 6.19 5.57 5.68
CA LEU A 15 6.90 4.42 6.24
C LEU A 15 8.38 4.41 5.84
N PRO A 16 9.15 5.46 6.20
CA PRO A 16 10.56 5.56 5.84
C PRO A 16 11.34 4.36 6.41
N GLY A 17 12.15 3.72 5.56
CA GLY A 17 12.94 2.54 5.91
C GLY A 17 12.21 1.20 5.83
N THR A 18 10.87 1.19 5.82
CA THR A 18 10.07 -0.05 5.74
C THR A 18 9.60 -0.32 4.30
N TYR A 19 9.10 0.73 3.64
CA TYR A 19 8.82 0.75 2.21
C TYR A 19 9.98 1.42 1.48
N LEU A 20 10.58 0.71 0.52
CA LEU A 20 11.72 1.21 -0.24
C LEU A 20 11.36 1.05 -1.72
N PRO A 21 11.26 2.12 -2.51
CA PRO A 21 10.94 1.99 -3.92
C PRO A 21 11.96 1.09 -4.65
N LEU A 22 11.50 0.34 -5.66
CA LEU A 22 12.38 -0.52 -6.45
C LEU A 22 13.56 0.25 -7.04
N TYR A 23 13.32 1.49 -7.47
CA TYR A 23 14.36 2.40 -7.94
C TYR A 23 15.45 2.61 -6.88
N THR A 24 15.05 2.95 -5.66
CA THR A 24 15.99 3.18 -4.55
C THR A 24 16.77 1.91 -4.20
N MET A 25 16.13 0.74 -4.21
CA MET A 25 16.80 -0.55 -4.00
C MET A 25 17.89 -0.81 -5.04
N VAL A 26 17.63 -0.54 -6.32
CA VAL A 26 18.57 -0.85 -7.40
C VAL A 26 19.67 0.20 -7.51
N THR A 27 19.37 1.47 -7.25
CA THR A 27 20.30 2.59 -7.50
C THR A 27 21.20 2.90 -6.31
N PHE A 28 20.69 2.85 -5.08
CA PHE A 28 21.41 3.30 -3.88
C PHE A 28 21.83 2.17 -2.94
N THR A 29 21.56 0.91 -3.30
CA THR A 29 21.94 -0.24 -2.48
C THR A 29 22.66 -1.30 -3.31
N ARG A 30 23.30 -2.26 -2.64
CA ARG A 30 23.97 -3.42 -3.26
C ARG A 30 23.07 -4.67 -3.28
N ILE A 31 21.75 -4.50 -3.17
CA ILE A 31 20.81 -5.63 -3.20
C ILE A 31 20.82 -6.26 -4.61
N PRO A 32 20.98 -7.59 -4.73
CA PRO A 32 20.88 -8.27 -6.02
C PRO A 32 19.52 -8.03 -6.68
N TYR A 33 19.50 -7.78 -7.99
CA TYR A 33 18.28 -7.43 -8.72
C TYR A 33 17.12 -8.41 -8.50
N ALA A 34 17.40 -9.72 -8.52
CA ALA A 34 16.39 -10.75 -8.26
C ALA A 34 15.74 -10.61 -6.87
N LYS A 35 16.52 -10.22 -5.85
CA LYS A 35 16.01 -9.97 -4.50
C LYS A 35 15.22 -8.66 -4.42
N ALA A 36 15.71 -7.59 -5.06
CA ALA A 36 15.00 -6.31 -5.13
C ALA A 36 13.63 -6.47 -5.81
N ALA A 37 13.57 -7.18 -6.94
CA ALA A 37 12.34 -7.46 -7.67
C ALA A 37 11.35 -8.29 -6.84
N ARG A 38 11.81 -9.34 -6.15
CA ARG A 38 10.96 -10.15 -5.28
C ARG A 38 10.41 -9.34 -4.10
N ARG A 39 11.25 -8.50 -3.48
CA ARG A 39 10.84 -7.62 -2.38
C ARG A 39 9.80 -6.60 -2.84
N ALA A 40 9.99 -5.98 -4.00
CA ALA A 40 9.03 -5.03 -4.56
C ALA A 40 7.66 -5.68 -4.83
N ARG A 41 7.62 -6.91 -5.35
CA ARG A 41 6.35 -7.64 -5.57
C ARG A 41 5.61 -7.94 -4.26
N LEU A 42 6.34 -8.31 -3.21
CA LEU A 42 5.75 -8.55 -1.89
C LEU A 42 5.21 -7.24 -1.29
N GLN A 43 5.95 -6.14 -1.42
CA GLN A 43 5.51 -4.82 -0.99
C GLN A 43 4.25 -4.37 -1.73
N ASP A 44 4.22 -4.50 -3.06
CA ASP A 44 3.05 -4.22 -3.89
C ASP A 44 1.84 -5.04 -3.39
N PHE A 45 2.01 -6.36 -3.16
CA PHE A 45 0.95 -7.23 -2.67
C PHE A 45 0.39 -6.78 -1.32
N ILE A 46 1.27 -6.48 -0.35
CA ILE A 46 0.86 -6.03 1.00
C ILE A 46 0.09 -4.72 0.91
N VAL A 47 0.55 -3.77 0.08
CA VAL A 47 -0.13 -2.48 -0.13
C VAL A 47 -1.52 -2.70 -0.70
N TYR A 48 -1.65 -3.47 -1.78
CA TYR A 48 -2.95 -3.72 -2.39
C TYR A 48 -3.91 -4.48 -1.46
N ALA A 49 -3.41 -5.49 -0.74
CA ALA A 49 -4.21 -6.21 0.25
C ALA A 49 -4.68 -5.29 1.38
N GLY A 50 -3.78 -4.44 1.91
CA GLY A 50 -4.12 -3.45 2.93
C GLY A 50 -5.16 -2.44 2.46
N LEU A 51 -5.05 -1.95 1.22
CA LEU A 51 -6.04 -1.04 0.63
C LEU A 51 -7.41 -1.70 0.46
N ILE A 52 -7.45 -2.96 0.03
CA ILE A 52 -8.72 -3.71 -0.09
C ILE A 52 -9.36 -3.88 1.29
N VAL A 53 -8.59 -4.31 2.29
CA VAL A 53 -9.10 -4.47 3.67
C VAL A 53 -9.61 -3.14 4.22
N ALA A 54 -8.87 -2.04 4.03
CA ALA A 54 -9.29 -0.72 4.47
C ALA A 54 -10.58 -0.27 3.77
N ALA A 55 -10.73 -0.53 2.46
CA ALA A 55 -11.94 -0.22 1.71
C ALA A 55 -13.14 -1.04 2.19
N VAL A 56 -12.96 -2.34 2.42
CA VAL A 56 -14.02 -3.22 2.97
C VAL A 56 -14.45 -2.75 4.35
N MET A 57 -13.50 -2.42 5.24
CA MET A 57 -13.78 -1.89 6.58
C MET A 57 -14.55 -0.57 6.52
N LEU A 58 -14.19 0.33 5.61
CA LEU A 58 -14.91 1.58 5.38
C LEU A 58 -16.35 1.33 4.91
N ILE A 59 -16.54 0.47 3.92
CA ILE A 59 -17.87 0.14 3.39
C ILE A 59 -18.73 -0.50 4.48
N ALA A 60 -18.18 -1.47 5.22
CA ALA A 60 -18.87 -2.12 6.33
C ALA A 60 -19.27 -1.11 7.42
N GLY A 61 -18.35 -0.21 7.80
CA GLY A 61 -18.62 0.85 8.77
C GLY A 61 -19.74 1.80 8.31
N VAL A 62 -19.72 2.22 7.04
CA VAL A 62 -20.79 3.05 6.46
C VAL A 62 -22.13 2.30 6.46
N LEU A 63 -22.15 1.02 6.07
CA LEU A 63 -23.36 0.21 6.10
C LEU A 63 -23.95 0.08 7.51
N VAL A 64 -23.12 -0.17 8.51
CA VAL A 64 -23.55 -0.22 9.92
C VAL A 64 -24.13 1.11 10.38
N VAL A 65 -23.50 2.24 10.03
CA VAL A 65 -24.01 3.57 10.38
C VAL A 65 -25.35 3.85 9.68
N LEU A 66 -25.49 3.46 8.42
CA LEU A 66 -26.73 3.63 7.67
C LEU A 66 -27.87 2.78 8.25
N GLN A 67 -27.62 1.52 8.60
CA GLN A 67 -28.60 0.65 9.25
C GLN A 67 -29.10 1.26 10.57
N ASN A 68 -28.16 1.69 11.42
CA ASN A 68 -28.47 2.35 12.69
C ASN A 68 -29.25 3.68 12.55
N SER A 69 -29.21 4.30 11.36
CA SER A 69 -29.92 5.55 11.09
C SER A 69 -31.33 5.33 10.51
N VAL A 70 -31.58 4.17 9.89
CA VAL A 70 -32.88 3.76 9.35
C VAL A 70 -33.77 3.15 10.43
N ASP A 71 -33.17 2.47 11.42
CA ASP A 71 -33.90 1.82 12.52
C ASP A 71 -34.36 2.78 13.64
N ARG A 72 -34.01 4.08 13.55
CA ARG A 72 -34.43 5.15 14.47
C ARG A 72 -35.58 5.96 13.91
#